data_AF-A0A699UAJ8-F1
#
_entry.id   AF-A0A699UAJ8-F1
#
_cell.length_a   1.000
_cell.length_b   1.000
_cell.length_c   1.000
_cell.angle_alpha   90.00
_cell.angle_beta   90.00
_cell.angle_gamma   90.00
#
_symmetry.space_group_name_H-M   'P 1'
#
loop_
_entity.id
_entity.type
_entity.pdbx_description
1 polymer ?
#
loop_
_entity_poly.entity_id
_entity_poly.type
_entity_poly.pdbx_seq_one_letter_code
_entity_poly.pdbx_strand_id
1 'polypeptide(L)'
;MTIEIHNWPSSAHQELHKIVRDEIFPIVNQVDARVQNFEIQILKEAAKFVRDFNSLANEADASLAKHKALELEIERLLKAV
;
A
#
# COMPACT_ATOMS: atom_id res chain seq x y z
N MET A 1 -14.52 7.86 23.18
CA MET A 1 -14.86 7.05 24.37
C MET A 1 -14.77 7.97 25.58
N THR A 2 -15.88 8.18 26.28
CA THR A 2 -15.98 9.05 27.46
C THR A 2 -16.11 8.14 28.67
N ILE A 3 -15.08 8.07 29.51
CA ILE A 3 -15.08 7.25 30.72
C ILE A 3 -15.61 8.12 31.87
N GLU A 4 -16.79 7.80 32.39
CA GLU A 4 -17.31 8.42 33.61
C GLU A 4 -16.55 7.87 34.83
N ILE A 5 -15.94 8.76 35.62
CA ILE A 5 -15.06 8.42 36.74
C ILE A 5 -15.78 8.73 38.06
N HIS A 6 -16.66 7.83 38.48
CA HIS A 6 -17.37 8.01 39.75
C HIS A 6 -16.53 7.46 40.92
N ASN A 7 -15.94 8.39 41.70
CA ASN A 7 -15.35 8.22 43.04
C ASN A 7 -14.08 7.37 43.24
N TRP A 8 -12.93 7.86 42.77
CA TRP A 8 -11.62 7.42 43.32
C TRP A 8 -10.70 8.60 43.67
N PRO A 9 -10.75 9.14 44.91
CA PRO A 9 -10.00 10.35 45.30
C PRO A 9 -8.57 10.02 45.75
N SER A 10 -7.91 9.02 45.15
CA SER A 10 -6.53 8.68 45.52
C SER A 10 -5.54 9.41 44.60
N SER A 11 -4.46 9.93 45.18
CA SER A 11 -3.36 10.59 44.44
C SER A 11 -2.84 9.71 43.30
N ALA A 12 -2.74 8.40 43.52
CA ALA A 12 -2.33 7.44 42.49
C ALA A 12 -3.26 7.44 41.25
N HIS A 13 -4.57 7.64 41.43
CA HIS A 13 -5.51 7.68 40.31
C HIS A 13 -5.34 8.94 39.45
N GLN A 14 -5.10 10.09 40.09
CA GLN A 14 -4.86 11.36 39.39
C GLN A 14 -3.54 11.33 38.61
N GLU A 15 -2.49 10.74 39.18
CA GLU A 15 -1.20 10.56 38.51
C GLU A 15 -1.33 9.65 37.28
N LEU A 16 -2.01 8.50 37.41
CA LEU A 16 -2.27 7.62 36.26
C LEU A 16 -3.04 8.32 35.15
N HIS A 17 -4.10 9.05 35.50
CA HIS A 17 -4.87 9.80 34.51
C HIS A 17 -4.02 10.89 33.82
N LYS A 18 -3.10 11.53 34.55
CA LYS A 18 -2.15 12.49 33.96
C LYS A 18 -1.19 11.82 32.98
N ILE A 19 -0.60 10.68 33.34
CA ILE A 19 0.29 9.91 32.45
C ILE A 19 -0.45 9.48 31.17
N VAL A 20 -1.68 8.96 31.32
CA VAL A 20 -2.49 8.54 30.17
C VAL A 20 -2.77 9.73 29.24
N ARG A 21 -3.12 10.88 29.80
CA ARG A 21 -3.49 12.08 29.04
C ARG A 21 -2.28 12.75 28.39
N ASP A 22 -1.21 12.95 29.14
CA ASP A 22 -0.11 13.83 28.76
C ASP A 22 1.01 13.05 28.04
N GLU A 23 1.09 11.74 28.23
CA GLU A 23 2.16 10.91 27.64
C GLU A 23 1.60 9.87 26.67
N ILE A 24 0.70 8.98 27.14
CA ILE A 24 0.24 7.84 26.33
C ILE A 24 -0.59 8.32 25.14
N PHE A 25 -1.54 9.22 25.34
CA PHE A 25 -2.41 9.69 24.26
C PHE A 25 -1.65 10.39 23.12
N PRO A 26 -0.70 11.32 23.39
CA PRO A 26 0.18 11.85 22.35
C PRO A 26 1.01 10.79 21.62
N ILE A 27 1.56 9.81 22.33
CA ILE A 27 2.33 8.72 21.72
C ILE A 27 1.45 7.92 20.75
N VAL A 28 0.23 7.56 21.17
CA VAL A 28 -0.71 6.83 20.31
C VAL A 28 -1.03 7.63 19.04
N ASN A 29 -1.29 8.94 19.17
CA ASN A 29 -1.56 9.79 18.00
C ASN A 29 -0.36 9.89 17.06
N GLN A 30 0.86 9.95 17.60
CA GLN A 30 2.07 9.96 16.77
C GLN A 30 2.27 8.63 16.05
N VAL A 31 2.04 7.50 16.73
CA VAL A 31 2.11 6.16 16.12
C VAL A 31 1.06 6.04 15.01
N ASP A 32 -0.18 6.49 15.26
CA ASP A 32 -1.26 6.47 14.28
C ASP A 32 -0.90 7.28 13.02
N ALA A 33 -0.38 8.50 13.19
CA ALA A 33 0.10 9.32 12.07
C ALA A 33 1.24 8.64 11.28
N ARG A 34 2.13 7.91 11.96
CA ARG A 34 3.20 7.14 11.30
C ARG A 34 2.63 5.96 10.51
N VAL A 35 1.66 5.24 11.06
CA VAL A 35 0.97 4.14 10.37
C VAL A 35 0.27 4.64 9.12
N GLN A 36 -0.50 5.73 9.22
CA GLN A 36 -1.17 6.34 8.06
C GLN A 36 -0.18 6.77 6.98
N ASN A 37 0.97 7.34 7.36
CA ASN A 37 2.02 7.70 6.40
C ASN A 37 2.58 6.48 5.65
N PHE A 38 2.77 5.34 6.33
CA PHE A 38 3.21 4.10 5.68
C PHE A 38 2.15 3.56 4.74
N GLU A 39 0.87 3.53 5.15
CA GLU A 39 -0.23 3.11 4.29
C GLU A 39 -0.29 3.94 3.01
N ILE A 40 -0.19 5.27 3.12
CA ILE A 40 -0.17 6.18 1.96
C ILE A 40 1.01 5.88 1.03
N GLN A 41 2.21 5.62 1.56
CA GLN A 41 3.38 5.29 0.74
C GLN A 41 3.22 3.95 0.02
N ILE A 42 2.72 2.93 0.73
CA ILE A 42 2.46 1.61 0.15
C ILE A 42 1.44 1.72 -0.97
N LEU A 43 0.35 2.46 -0.77
CA LEU A 43 -0.68 2.65 -1.79
C LEU A 43 -0.13 3.39 -3.02
N LYS A 44 0.73 4.39 -2.83
CA LYS A 44 1.40 5.10 -3.94
C LYS A 44 2.28 4.15 -4.76
N GLU A 45 3.09 3.32 -4.10
CA GLU A 45 3.97 2.39 -4.79
C GLU A 45 3.17 1.27 -5.47
N ALA A 46 2.12 0.75 -4.83
CA ALA A 46 1.22 -0.23 -5.43
C ALA A 46 0.53 0.34 -6.68
N ALA A 47 0.07 1.59 -6.65
CA ALA A 47 -0.54 2.24 -7.82
C ALA A 47 0.46 2.41 -8.96
N LYS A 48 1.71 2.79 -8.65
CA LYS A 48 2.80 2.85 -9.64
C LYS A 48 3.08 1.47 -10.23
N PHE A 49 3.24 0.45 -9.38
CA PHE A 49 3.49 -0.93 -9.80
C PHE A 49 2.40 -1.44 -10.75
N VAL A 50 1.11 -1.27 -10.40
CA VAL A 50 0.00 -1.71 -11.25
C VAL A 50 0.03 -1.03 -12.61
N ARG A 51 0.31 0.27 -12.65
CA ARG A 51 0.42 1.01 -13.92
C ARG A 51 1.58 0.50 -14.78
N ASP A 52 2.75 0.37 -14.19
CA ASP A 52 3.96 -0.05 -14.90
C ASP A 52 3.82 -1.51 -15.39
N PHE A 53 3.23 -2.39 -14.57
CA PHE A 53 2.93 -3.77 -14.93
C PHE A 53 1.95 -3.87 -16.10
N ASN A 54 0.87 -3.06 -16.11
CA ASN A 54 -0.07 -3.03 -17.23
C ASN A 54 0.60 -2.56 -18.52
N SER A 55 1.53 -1.60 -18.44
CA SER A 55 2.32 -1.18 -19.60
C SER A 55 3.16 -2.34 -20.14
N LEU A 56 3.82 -3.09 -19.25
CA LEU A 56 4.63 -4.25 -19.64
C LEU A 56 3.79 -5.38 -20.25
N ALA A 57 2.60 -5.65 -19.70
CA ALA A 57 1.68 -6.65 -20.26
C ALA A 57 1.28 -6.30 -21.70
N ASN A 58 0.93 -5.04 -21.96
CA ASN A 58 0.59 -4.58 -23.31
C ASN A 58 1.79 -4.68 -24.29
N GLU A 59 2.99 -4.38 -23.81
CA GLU A 59 4.21 -4.54 -24.61
C GLU A 59 4.48 -6.01 -24.94
N ALA A 60 4.31 -6.91 -23.97
CA ALA A 60 4.45 -8.35 -24.16
C ALA A 60 3.43 -8.89 -25.17
N ASP A 61 2.17 -8.46 -25.09
CA ASP A 61 1.12 -8.84 -26.04
C ASP A 61 1.42 -8.36 -27.47
N ALA A 62 1.88 -7.11 -27.61
CA ALA A 62 2.28 -6.56 -28.90
C ALA A 62 3.50 -7.29 -29.48
N SER A 63 4.48 -7.64 -28.63
CA SER A 63 5.64 -8.43 -29.01
C SER A 63 5.24 -9.83 -29.46
N LEU A 64 4.35 -10.49 -28.74
CA LEU A 64 3.82 -11.81 -29.09
C LEU A 64 3.09 -11.79 -30.45
N ALA A 65 2.28 -10.76 -30.71
CA ALA A 65 1.61 -10.61 -32.00
C ALA A 65 2.61 -10.45 -33.16
N LYS A 66 3.67 -9.64 -32.97
CA LYS A 66 4.76 -9.49 -33.95
C LYS A 66 5.49 -10.81 -34.19
N HIS A 67 5.78 -11.57 -33.13
CA HIS A 67 6.45 -12.85 -33.23
C HIS A 67 5.63 -13.85 -34.05
N LYS A 68 4.34 -13.98 -33.74
CA LYS A 68 3.42 -14.86 -34.50
C LYS A 68 3.30 -14.45 -35.97
N ALA A 69 3.25 -13.16 -36.26
CA ALA A 69 3.21 -12.68 -37.64
C ALA A 69 4.49 -13.05 -38.41
N LEU A 70 5.65 -12.95 -37.77
CA LEU A 70 6.92 -13.34 -38.35
C LEU A 70 7.02 -14.86 -38.58
N GLU A 71 6.57 -15.67 -37.63
CA GLU A 71 6.50 -17.13 -37.79
C GLU A 71 5.67 -17.53 -39.02
N LEU A 72 4.49 -16.93 -39.17
CA LEU A 72 3.62 -17.19 -40.33
C LEU A 72 4.27 -16.78 -41.66
N GLU A 73 5.01 -15.68 -41.68
CA GLU A 73 5.72 -15.25 -42.89
C GLU A 73 6.86 -16.21 -43.23
N ILE A 74 7.63 -16.65 -42.25
CA ILE A 74 8.69 -17.66 -42.45
C ILE A 74 8.08 -18.95 -43.00
N GLU A 75 6.96 -19.44 -42.44
CA GLU A 75 6.29 -20.64 -42.94
C GLU A 75 5.84 -20.50 -44.40
N ARG A 76 5.32 -19.33 -44.79
CA ARG A 76 4.91 -19.04 -46.18
C ARG A 76 6.11 -19.07 -47.11
N LEU A 77 7.23 -18.46 -46.71
CA LEU A 77 8.46 -18.43 -47.50
C LEU A 77 9.04 -19.84 -47.66
N LEU A 78 9.04 -20.66 -46.61
CA LEU A 78 9.51 -22.05 -46.68
C LEU A 78 8.66 -22.93 -47.60
N LYS A 79 7.36 -22.69 -47.70
CA LYS A 79 6.47 -23.42 -48.64
C LYS A 79 6.65 -23.01 -50.10
N ALA A 80 7.31 -21.88 -50.37
CA ALA A 80 7.52 -21.35 -51.71
C ALA A 80 8.82 -21.85 -52.38
N VAL A 81 9.64 -22.63 -51.66
CA VAL A 81 10.90 -23.25 -52.11
C VAL A 81 10.69 -24.74 -52.31
#